data_AF-R7SH72-F1
#
_entry.id   AF-R7SH72-F1
#
_cell.length_a   1.000
_cell.length_b   1.000
_cell.length_c   1.000
_cell.angle_alpha   90.00
_cell.angle_beta   90.00
_cell.angle_gamma   90.00
#
_symmetry.space_group_name_H-M   'P 1'
#
loop_
_entity.id
_entity.type
_entity.pdbx_description
1 polymer ?
#
loop_
_entity_poly.entity_id
_entity_poly.type
_entity_poly.pdbx_seq_one_letter_code
_entity_poly.pdbx_strand_id
1 'polypeptide(L)'
;DEKDITEMLRKAIMLRRAFDPQSREERVNPILMDNLARSDGQEQKLPSVSGDVVVEVVDRILAQNEEEHHMNVRSLLATKFAEQTELLAEKVQRLRNEYMMLHERWVAHCTHLDSLFKANDMQEALTQAGRTTRRSAATLGDAVRSDLEMEQIIASLGNEDLTDPNHLAVRNVAKIPDMISVVKGYVDHMFDDTNNVVDDPEAFYDPRSGFFDWTPEEEAIFYAKYAEYPKQFGII
;
A
#
# COMPACT_ATOMS: atom_id res chain seq x y z
N ASP A 1 52.81 -18.34 -17.24
CA ASP A 1 52.02 -18.75 -18.41
C ASP A 1 50.67 -18.06 -18.51
N GLU A 2 49.80 -18.06 -17.49
CA GLU A 2 48.50 -17.36 -17.57
C GLU A 2 48.59 -15.84 -17.82
N LYS A 3 49.52 -15.14 -17.15
CA LYS A 3 49.69 -13.69 -17.33
C LYS A 3 50.08 -13.32 -18.76
N ASP A 4 50.93 -14.14 -19.38
CA ASP A 4 51.40 -13.93 -20.75
C ASP A 4 50.29 -14.22 -21.78
N ILE A 5 49.49 -15.27 -21.51
CA ILE A 5 48.28 -15.57 -22.30
C ILE A 5 47.27 -14.42 -22.19
N THR A 6 47.02 -13.88 -20.99
CA THR A 6 46.08 -12.76 -20.82
C THR A 6 46.56 -11.49 -21.51
N GLU A 7 47.87 -11.23 -21.52
CA GLU A 7 48.45 -10.07 -22.20
C GLU A 7 48.38 -10.21 -23.72
N MET A 8 48.64 -11.41 -24.24
CA MET A 8 48.46 -11.74 -25.66
C MET A 8 47.00 -11.63 -26.10
N LEU A 9 46.06 -12.11 -25.29
CA LEU A 9 44.62 -11.98 -25.54
C LEU A 9 44.18 -10.51 -25.52
N ARG A 10 44.69 -9.72 -24.57
CA ARG A 10 44.43 -8.28 -24.49
C ARG A 10 44.95 -7.54 -25.72
N LYS A 11 46.18 -7.84 -26.16
CA LYS A 11 46.76 -7.28 -27.39
C LYS A 11 45.96 -7.70 -28.63
N ALA A 12 45.54 -8.96 -28.73
CA ALA A 12 44.71 -9.45 -29.83
C ALA A 12 43.33 -8.80 -29.86
N ILE A 13 42.68 -8.62 -28.71
CA ILE A 13 41.39 -7.92 -28.60
C ILE A 13 41.55 -6.43 -28.97
N MET A 14 42.62 -5.77 -28.51
CA MET A 14 42.88 -4.37 -28.86
C MET A 14 43.18 -4.19 -30.35
N LEU A 15 43.95 -5.09 -30.95
CA LEU A 15 44.16 -5.13 -32.40
C LEU A 15 42.86 -5.36 -33.15
N ARG A 16 42.03 -6.31 -32.70
CA ARG A 16 40.72 -6.60 -33.32
C ARG A 16 39.74 -5.44 -33.18
N ARG A 17 39.80 -4.66 -32.10
CA ARG A 17 38.97 -3.48 -31.88
C ARG A 17 39.45 -2.26 -32.66
N ALA A 18 40.76 -2.11 -32.84
CA ALA A 18 41.36 -1.02 -33.62
C ALA A 18 41.23 -1.23 -35.14
N PHE A 19 41.18 -2.49 -35.57
CA PHE A 19 41.03 -2.90 -36.97
C PHE A 19 39.77 -3.74 -37.17
N ASP A 20 38.67 -3.46 -36.45
CA ASP A 20 37.39 -4.11 -36.76
C ASP A 20 36.97 -3.58 -38.15
N PRO A 21 37.02 -4.41 -39.21
CA PRO A 21 36.75 -3.93 -40.56
C PRO A 21 35.25 -3.63 -40.73
N GLN A 22 34.43 -4.04 -39.76
CA GLN A 22 32.98 -3.88 -39.77
C GLN A 22 32.57 -2.79 -38.79
N SER A 23 31.87 -1.79 -39.30
CA SER A 23 31.19 -0.80 -38.47
C SER A 23 30.15 -1.47 -37.56
N ARG A 24 29.78 -0.81 -36.46
CA ARG A 24 28.67 -1.28 -35.59
C ARG A 24 27.42 -1.52 -36.43
N GLU A 25 27.14 -0.62 -37.37
CA GLU A 25 26.02 -0.70 -38.30
C GLU A 25 26.09 -1.97 -39.15
N GLU A 26 27.24 -2.30 -39.72
CA GLU A 26 27.41 -3.53 -40.52
C GLU A 26 27.18 -4.82 -39.73
N ARG A 27 27.40 -4.82 -38.41
CA ARG A 27 27.11 -5.97 -37.54
C ARG A 27 25.64 -6.04 -37.13
N VAL A 28 25.02 -4.90 -36.88
CA VAL A 28 23.64 -4.81 -36.38
C VAL A 28 22.63 -4.93 -37.51
N ASN A 29 22.89 -4.31 -38.66
CA ASN A 29 21.98 -4.28 -39.81
C ASN A 29 21.54 -5.66 -40.30
N PRO A 30 22.40 -6.69 -40.46
CA PRO A 30 21.92 -8.02 -40.88
C PRO A 30 21.00 -8.68 -39.85
N ILE A 31 21.25 -8.47 -38.54
CA ILE A 31 20.38 -8.98 -37.47
C ILE A 31 19.05 -8.22 -37.47
N LEU A 32 19.11 -6.89 -37.66
CA LEU A 32 17.93 -6.04 -37.72
C LEU A 32 17.05 -6.42 -38.91
N MET A 33 17.64 -6.67 -40.08
CA MET A 33 16.93 -7.09 -41.30
C MET A 33 16.36 -8.52 -41.20
N ASP A 34 17.06 -9.47 -40.57
CA ASP A 34 16.53 -10.81 -40.29
C ASP A 34 15.37 -10.77 -39.29
N ASN A 35 15.49 -9.94 -38.24
CA ASN A 35 14.40 -9.70 -37.31
C ASN A 35 13.22 -8.98 -37.99
N LEU A 36 13.48 -8.01 -38.87
CA LEU A 36 12.46 -7.30 -39.63
C LEU A 36 11.71 -8.26 -40.56
N ALA A 37 12.44 -9.15 -41.25
CA ALA A 37 11.86 -10.17 -42.12
C ALA A 37 11.04 -11.22 -41.35
N ARG A 38 11.42 -11.53 -40.10
CA ARG A 38 10.62 -12.37 -39.19
C ARG A 38 9.41 -11.61 -38.63
N SER A 39 9.53 -10.29 -38.51
CA SER A 39 8.45 -9.39 -38.09
C SER A 39 7.47 -9.04 -39.21
N ASP A 40 7.77 -9.32 -40.48
CA ASP A 40 6.86 -9.09 -41.62
C ASP A 40 5.57 -9.95 -41.55
N GLY A 41 5.49 -10.87 -40.58
CA GLY A 41 4.25 -11.52 -40.16
C GLY A 41 3.38 -10.71 -39.17
N GLN A 42 3.87 -9.57 -38.67
CA GLN A 42 3.08 -8.54 -38.02
C GLN A 42 2.77 -7.48 -39.06
N GLU A 43 1.60 -7.62 -39.67
CA GLU A 43 1.01 -6.67 -40.61
C GLU A 43 1.34 -5.23 -40.22
N GLN A 44 1.90 -4.48 -41.17
CA GLN A 44 1.91 -3.03 -41.10
C GLN A 44 0.49 -2.56 -40.84
N LYS A 45 0.19 -2.22 -39.59
CA LYS A 45 -1.00 -1.45 -39.25
C LYS A 45 -0.86 -0.13 -39.98
N LEU A 46 -1.56 -0.02 -41.11
CA LEU A 46 -2.04 1.27 -41.61
C LEU A 46 -2.55 2.07 -40.40
N PRO A 47 -2.52 3.41 -40.42
CA PRO A 47 -3.21 4.23 -39.42
C PRO A 47 -4.72 4.07 -39.65
N SER A 48 -5.21 2.86 -39.42
CA SER A 48 -6.60 2.56 -39.26
C SER A 48 -6.96 3.16 -37.92
N VAL A 49 -7.87 4.13 -37.98
CA VAL A 49 -8.53 4.70 -36.81
C VAL A 49 -8.90 3.51 -35.93
N SER A 50 -8.29 3.40 -34.74
CA SER A 50 -8.26 2.17 -33.95
C SER A 50 -9.65 1.61 -33.60
N GLY A 51 -10.73 2.36 -33.85
CA GLY A 51 -12.10 1.86 -33.79
C GLY A 51 -12.48 0.89 -34.92
N ASP A 52 -12.02 1.06 -36.15
CA ASP A 52 -12.57 0.34 -37.31
C ASP A 52 -12.06 -1.11 -37.39
N VAL A 53 -10.78 -1.34 -37.06
CA VAL A 53 -10.22 -2.70 -36.95
C VAL A 53 -10.81 -3.45 -35.76
N VAL A 54 -11.06 -2.75 -34.65
CA VAL A 54 -11.69 -3.37 -33.49
C VAL A 54 -13.11 -3.77 -33.84
N VAL A 55 -13.87 -2.90 -34.52
CA VAL A 55 -15.23 -3.24 -34.97
C VAL A 55 -15.22 -4.39 -35.98
N GLU A 56 -14.35 -4.39 -36.99
CA GLU A 56 -14.31 -5.46 -38.00
C GLU A 56 -13.85 -6.80 -37.40
N VAL A 57 -12.84 -6.81 -36.54
CA VAL A 57 -12.36 -8.03 -35.87
C VAL A 57 -13.38 -8.53 -34.86
N VAL A 58 -14.01 -7.64 -34.09
CA VAL A 58 -15.10 -7.99 -33.17
C VAL A 58 -16.31 -8.51 -33.95
N ASP A 59 -16.72 -7.87 -35.03
CA ASP A 59 -17.83 -8.30 -35.89
C ASP A 59 -17.53 -9.64 -36.58
N ARG A 60 -16.29 -9.88 -37.01
CA ARG A 60 -15.89 -11.13 -37.67
C ARG A 60 -15.74 -12.30 -36.69
N ILE A 61 -15.34 -12.01 -35.45
CA ILE A 61 -15.33 -12.98 -34.34
C ILE A 61 -16.79 -13.31 -33.95
N LEU A 62 -17.67 -12.31 -33.85
CA LEU A 62 -19.11 -12.43 -33.54
C LEU A 62 -19.95 -13.13 -34.61
N ALA A 63 -19.66 -12.94 -35.88
CA ALA A 63 -20.61 -13.27 -36.93
C ALA A 63 -20.74 -14.77 -37.27
N GLN A 64 -19.76 -15.63 -36.97
CA GLN A 64 -19.74 -16.97 -37.58
C GLN A 64 -20.25 -18.11 -36.70
N ASN A 65 -20.29 -17.96 -35.36
CA ASN A 65 -20.82 -18.98 -34.42
C ASN A 65 -21.26 -18.42 -33.04
N GLU A 66 -21.29 -17.09 -32.81
CA GLU A 66 -21.32 -16.56 -31.44
C GLU A 66 -22.70 -16.31 -30.84
N GLU A 67 -23.78 -16.16 -31.61
CA GLU A 67 -25.07 -15.78 -31.00
C GLU A 67 -25.59 -16.88 -30.04
N GLU A 68 -25.53 -18.15 -30.45
CA GLU A 68 -25.89 -19.28 -29.60
C GLU A 68 -24.88 -19.49 -28.46
N HIS A 69 -23.57 -19.40 -28.74
CA HIS A 69 -22.54 -19.57 -27.71
C HIS A 69 -22.59 -18.46 -26.66
N HIS A 70 -22.77 -17.21 -27.07
CA HIS A 70 -22.91 -16.05 -26.19
C HIS A 70 -24.20 -16.10 -25.39
N MET A 71 -25.32 -16.53 -25.97
CA MET A 71 -26.55 -16.73 -25.21
C MET A 71 -26.41 -17.83 -24.16
N ASN A 72 -25.72 -18.93 -24.51
CA ASN A 72 -25.42 -20.01 -23.58
C ASN A 72 -24.46 -19.55 -22.46
N VAL A 73 -23.38 -18.83 -22.78
CA VAL A 73 -22.44 -18.29 -21.79
C VAL A 73 -23.12 -17.23 -20.90
N ARG A 74 -23.95 -16.35 -21.46
CA ARG A 74 -24.71 -15.34 -20.70
C ARG A 74 -25.70 -15.98 -19.73
N SER A 75 -26.41 -17.02 -20.15
CA SER A 75 -27.34 -17.72 -19.25
C SER A 75 -26.61 -18.46 -18.12
N LEU A 76 -25.46 -19.07 -18.41
CA LEU A 76 -24.62 -19.69 -17.38
C LEU A 76 -24.08 -18.65 -16.39
N LEU A 77 -23.57 -17.52 -16.88
CA LEU A 77 -23.11 -16.43 -16.02
C LEU A 77 -24.25 -15.82 -15.20
N ALA A 78 -25.43 -15.62 -15.81
CA ALA A 78 -26.59 -15.10 -15.11
C ALA A 78 -27.04 -16.02 -13.97
N THR A 79 -27.05 -17.33 -14.18
CA THR A 79 -27.36 -18.30 -13.11
C THR A 79 -26.31 -18.29 -12.00
N LYS A 80 -25.02 -18.19 -12.35
CA LYS A 80 -23.93 -18.07 -11.35
C LYS A 80 -23.96 -16.78 -10.56
N PHE A 81 -24.26 -15.66 -11.21
CA PHE A 81 -24.44 -14.40 -10.50
C PHE A 81 -25.70 -14.43 -9.62
N ALA A 82 -26.80 -15.01 -10.08
CA ALA A 82 -28.01 -15.16 -9.26
C ALA A 82 -27.71 -16.00 -7.99
N GLU A 83 -27.08 -17.17 -8.15
CA GLU A 83 -26.64 -18.03 -7.04
C GLU A 83 -25.73 -17.29 -6.07
N GLN A 84 -24.75 -16.55 -6.58
CA GLN A 84 -23.83 -15.77 -5.75
C GLN A 84 -24.53 -14.62 -5.01
N THR A 85 -25.47 -13.92 -5.67
CA THR A 85 -26.23 -12.84 -5.03
C THR A 85 -27.13 -13.34 -3.92
N GLU A 86 -27.73 -14.53 -4.09
CA GLU A 86 -28.55 -15.18 -3.06
C GLU A 86 -27.69 -15.57 -1.86
N LEU A 87 -26.56 -16.23 -2.08
CA LEU A 87 -25.62 -16.60 -1.00
C LEU A 87 -25.09 -15.38 -0.25
N LEU A 88 -24.81 -14.28 -0.96
CA LEU A 88 -24.42 -13.02 -0.33
C LEU A 88 -25.57 -12.41 0.47
N ALA A 89 -26.78 -12.41 -0.06
CA ALA A 89 -27.96 -11.89 0.64
C ALA A 89 -28.22 -12.69 1.93
N GLU A 90 -28.15 -14.02 1.89
CA GLU A 90 -28.26 -14.88 3.07
C GLU A 90 -27.17 -14.60 4.10
N LYS A 91 -25.91 -14.45 3.65
CA LYS A 91 -24.79 -14.14 4.54
C LYS A 91 -24.98 -12.78 5.21
N VAL A 92 -25.37 -11.76 4.45
CA VAL A 92 -25.64 -10.41 4.97
C VAL A 92 -26.77 -10.47 5.99
N GLN A 93 -27.86 -11.19 5.71
CA GLN A 93 -28.97 -11.31 6.64
C GLN A 93 -28.58 -12.04 7.92
N ARG A 94 -27.77 -13.11 7.82
CA ARG A 94 -27.25 -13.85 8.98
C ARG A 94 -26.39 -12.95 9.87
N LEU A 95 -25.42 -12.25 9.27
CA LEU A 95 -24.54 -11.34 10.00
C LEU A 95 -25.31 -10.18 10.63
N ARG A 96 -26.32 -9.66 9.95
CA ARG A 96 -27.21 -8.64 10.50
C ARG A 96 -27.94 -9.15 11.75
N ASN A 97 -28.48 -10.36 11.71
CA ASN A 97 -29.16 -10.95 12.87
C ASN A 97 -28.18 -11.21 14.03
N GLU A 98 -26.99 -11.73 13.74
CA GLU A 98 -25.94 -11.93 14.74
C GLU A 98 -25.52 -10.61 15.39
N TYR A 99 -25.29 -9.57 14.58
CA TYR A 99 -25.00 -8.22 15.05
C TYR A 99 -26.12 -7.70 15.94
N MET A 100 -27.38 -7.80 15.52
CA MET A 100 -28.52 -7.33 16.33
C MET A 100 -28.59 -8.04 17.68
N MET A 101 -28.42 -9.36 17.73
CA MET A 101 -28.40 -10.10 18.99
C MET A 101 -27.25 -9.68 19.92
N LEU A 102 -26.05 -9.49 19.36
CA LEU A 102 -24.90 -9.02 20.13
C LEU A 102 -25.09 -7.57 20.61
N HIS A 103 -25.65 -6.72 19.76
CA HIS A 103 -25.94 -5.33 20.08
C HIS A 103 -26.97 -5.22 21.18
N GLU A 104 -28.06 -5.99 21.14
CA GLU A 104 -29.06 -6.01 22.21
C GLU A 104 -28.45 -6.44 23.55
N ARG A 105 -27.61 -7.47 23.55
CA ARG A 105 -26.87 -7.91 24.75
C ARG A 105 -25.92 -6.83 25.27
N TRP A 106 -25.20 -6.16 24.37
CA TRP A 106 -24.29 -5.09 24.72
C TRP A 106 -25.05 -3.88 25.28
N VAL A 107 -26.16 -3.47 24.67
CA VAL A 107 -27.01 -2.40 25.19
C VAL A 107 -27.57 -2.76 26.57
N ALA A 108 -28.07 -3.98 26.76
CA ALA A 108 -28.54 -4.44 28.08
C ALA A 108 -27.41 -4.44 29.14
N HIS A 109 -26.18 -4.76 28.74
CA HIS A 109 -25.02 -4.66 29.60
C HIS A 109 -24.67 -3.20 29.94
N CYS A 110 -24.70 -2.30 28.95
CA CYS A 110 -24.49 -0.86 29.18
C CYS A 110 -25.56 -0.28 30.11
N THR A 111 -26.84 -0.60 29.92
CA THR A 111 -27.89 -0.12 30.83
C THR A 111 -27.74 -0.68 32.24
N HIS A 112 -27.28 -1.93 32.38
CA HIS A 112 -26.95 -2.50 33.67
C HIS A 112 -25.79 -1.75 34.35
N LEU A 113 -24.69 -1.51 33.63
CA LEU A 113 -23.57 -0.72 34.15
C LEU A 113 -24.00 0.69 34.52
N ASP A 114 -24.76 1.39 33.68
CA ASP A 114 -25.30 2.72 33.98
C ASP A 114 -26.16 2.72 35.24
N SER A 115 -26.94 1.65 35.47
CA SER A 115 -27.73 1.50 36.69
C SER A 115 -26.87 1.31 37.93
N LEU A 116 -25.76 0.56 37.81
CA LEU A 116 -24.79 0.37 38.88
C LEU A 116 -24.04 1.65 39.18
N PHE A 117 -23.59 2.39 38.16
CA PHE A 117 -22.97 3.70 38.33
C PHE A 117 -23.92 4.68 39.02
N LYS A 118 -25.17 4.79 38.56
CA LYS A 118 -26.18 5.64 39.22
C LYS A 118 -26.48 5.22 40.66
N ALA A 119 -26.54 3.91 40.93
CA ALA A 119 -26.74 3.41 42.30
C ALA A 119 -25.52 3.69 43.19
N ASN A 120 -24.31 3.58 42.65
CA ASN A 120 -23.07 3.89 43.34
C ASN A 120 -22.96 5.39 43.61
N ASP A 121 -23.25 6.25 42.64
CA ASP A 121 -23.30 7.71 42.80
C ASP A 121 -24.35 8.11 43.85
N MET A 122 -25.52 7.49 43.85
CA MET A 122 -26.56 7.76 44.84
C MET A 122 -26.15 7.27 46.24
N GLN A 123 -25.49 6.12 46.34
CA GLN A 123 -24.94 5.59 47.59
C GLN A 123 -23.77 6.43 48.09
N GLU A 124 -22.93 6.95 47.20
CA GLU A 124 -21.83 7.86 47.51
C GLU A 124 -22.40 9.20 47.99
N ALA A 125 -23.39 9.78 47.30
CA ALA A 125 -24.09 10.98 47.76
C ALA A 125 -24.80 10.78 49.11
N LEU A 126 -25.42 9.61 49.35
CA LEU A 126 -26.08 9.27 50.62
C LEU A 126 -25.08 8.98 51.75
N THR A 127 -23.94 8.37 51.46
CA THR A 127 -22.87 8.15 52.45
C THR A 127 -22.10 9.44 52.74
N GLN A 128 -21.98 10.35 51.78
CA GLN A 128 -21.44 11.70 51.97
C GLN A 128 -22.42 12.58 52.78
N ALA A 129 -23.73 12.41 52.60
CA ALA A 129 -24.77 13.05 53.42
C ALA A 129 -24.98 12.39 54.81
N GLY A 130 -24.70 11.10 54.95
CA GLY A 130 -24.94 10.31 56.18
C GLY A 130 -23.71 10.12 57.08
N ARG A 131 -22.48 10.28 56.56
CA ARG A 131 -21.22 10.18 57.34
C ARG A 131 -20.78 11.52 57.94
N THR A 132 -21.67 12.51 58.02
CA THR A 132 -21.49 13.65 58.94
C THR A 132 -21.96 13.30 60.35
N THR A 133 -21.27 12.33 60.98
CA THR A 133 -21.36 12.07 62.42
C THR A 133 -20.13 12.63 63.13
N ARG A 134 -20.28 13.87 63.61
CA ARG A 134 -19.68 14.53 64.79
C ARG A 134 -18.16 14.55 65.04
N ARG A 135 -17.29 14.13 64.12
CA ARG A 135 -15.82 14.40 64.22
C ARG A 135 -15.13 14.93 62.95
N SER A 136 -15.89 15.27 61.91
CA SER A 136 -15.30 15.79 60.66
C SER A 136 -15.83 17.16 60.24
N ALA A 137 -16.34 17.96 61.19
CA ALA A 137 -16.59 19.40 60.97
C ALA A 137 -15.29 20.21 60.78
N ALA A 138 -14.14 19.54 60.62
CA ALA A 138 -12.84 20.14 60.37
C ALA A 138 -12.27 19.80 58.98
N THR A 139 -12.93 18.97 58.16
CA THR A 139 -12.42 18.61 56.82
C THR A 139 -13.39 19.00 55.70
N LEU A 140 -14.26 19.95 56.00
CA LEU A 140 -15.03 20.74 55.03
C LEU A 140 -14.48 22.17 54.95
N GLY A 141 -13.16 22.30 55.15
CA GLY A 141 -12.43 23.49 54.80
C GLY A 141 -11.76 23.21 53.46
N ASP A 142 -12.15 23.98 52.44
CA ASP A 142 -11.45 24.19 51.18
C ASP A 142 -10.08 24.85 51.42
N ALA A 143 -9.28 24.24 52.30
CA ALA A 143 -8.01 24.74 52.76
C ALA A 143 -7.16 23.54 53.16
N VAL A 144 -6.20 23.24 52.28
CA VAL A 144 -5.09 22.32 52.54
C VAL A 144 -4.45 22.69 53.89
N ARG A 145 -4.42 21.76 54.86
CA ARG A 145 -3.97 22.06 56.23
C ARG A 145 -2.47 21.84 56.42
N SER A 146 -1.81 21.15 55.49
CA SER A 146 -0.35 21.00 55.48
C SER A 146 0.18 20.79 54.06
N ASP A 147 1.46 21.14 53.85
CA ASP A 147 2.17 20.93 52.57
C ASP A 147 2.15 19.46 52.13
N LEU A 148 2.20 18.53 53.10
CA LEU A 148 2.09 17.10 52.85
C LEU A 148 0.72 16.70 52.27
N GLU A 149 -0.37 17.29 52.77
CA GLU A 149 -1.71 17.07 52.20
C GLU A 149 -1.81 17.66 50.80
N MET A 150 -1.14 18.78 50.53
CA MET A 150 -1.08 19.37 49.19
C MET A 150 -0.36 18.44 48.23
N GLU A 151 0.81 17.93 48.60
CA GLU A 151 1.59 17.00 47.79
C GLU A 151 0.83 15.69 47.55
N GLN A 152 0.12 15.18 48.55
CA GLN A 152 -0.71 13.98 48.40
C GLN A 152 -1.88 14.19 47.44
N ILE A 153 -2.56 15.34 47.51
CA ILE A 153 -3.64 15.68 46.58
C ILE A 153 -3.09 15.83 45.16
N ILE A 154 -1.96 16.51 44.98
CA ILE A 154 -1.31 16.68 43.66
C ILE A 154 -0.85 15.34 43.10
N ALA A 155 -0.24 14.47 43.92
CA ALA A 155 0.19 13.14 43.52
C ALA A 155 -1.00 12.24 43.13
N SER A 156 -2.13 12.35 43.86
CA SER A 156 -3.36 11.62 43.54
C SER A 156 -3.98 12.11 42.23
N LEU A 157 -4.08 13.43 42.04
CA LEU A 157 -4.68 14.04 40.85
C LEU A 157 -3.89 13.70 39.58
N GLY A 158 -2.56 13.71 39.65
CA GLY A 158 -1.71 13.31 38.52
C GLY A 158 -1.85 11.84 38.13
N ASN A 159 -2.19 10.97 39.08
CA ASN A 159 -2.39 9.54 38.82
C ASN A 159 -3.80 9.25 38.27
N GLU A 160 -4.79 10.01 38.71
CA GLU A 160 -6.17 9.98 38.20
C GLU A 160 -6.21 10.39 36.72
N ASP A 161 -5.54 11.48 36.34
CA ASP A 161 -5.42 11.92 34.93
C ASP A 161 -4.73 10.89 34.01
N LEU A 162 -3.83 10.06 34.56
CA LEU A 162 -3.15 9.00 33.81
C LEU A 162 -4.00 7.74 33.63
N THR A 163 -5.01 7.55 34.47
CA THR A 163 -5.80 6.30 34.52
C THR A 163 -7.26 6.50 34.13
N ASP A 164 -7.76 7.73 34.05
CA ASP A 164 -9.11 8.04 33.58
C ASP A 164 -9.24 7.70 32.07
N PRO A 165 -10.16 6.78 31.71
CA PRO A 165 -10.48 6.46 30.33
C PRO A 165 -10.81 7.68 29.45
N ASN A 166 -11.44 8.72 30.01
CA ASN A 166 -11.79 9.93 29.24
C ASN A 166 -10.56 10.73 28.84
N HIS A 167 -9.60 10.90 29.76
CA HIS A 167 -8.33 11.60 29.47
C HIS A 167 -7.43 10.79 28.54
N LEU A 168 -7.40 9.46 28.70
CA LEU A 168 -6.67 8.55 27.80
C LEU A 168 -7.27 8.53 26.39
N ALA A 169 -8.60 8.56 26.27
CA ALA A 169 -9.28 8.57 24.98
C ALA A 169 -8.89 9.80 24.15
N VAL A 170 -8.84 10.99 24.76
CA VAL A 170 -8.43 12.24 24.08
C VAL A 170 -6.99 12.16 23.56
N ARG A 171 -6.08 11.54 24.32
CA ARG A 171 -4.67 11.35 23.91
C ARG A 171 -4.52 10.31 22.80
N ASN A 172 -5.38 9.29 22.80
CA ASN A 172 -5.29 8.15 21.88
C ASN A 172 -6.24 8.25 20.68
N VAL A 173 -6.81 9.43 20.40
CA VAL A 173 -7.63 9.63 19.20
C VAL A 173 -6.75 9.49 17.95
N ALA A 174 -7.11 8.56 17.08
CA ALA A 174 -6.48 8.43 15.77
C ALA A 174 -6.79 9.66 14.91
N LYS A 175 -5.75 10.32 14.38
CA LYS A 175 -5.90 11.35 13.35
C LYS A 175 -6.11 10.65 12.01
N ILE A 176 -7.36 10.51 11.60
CA ILE A 176 -7.72 9.99 10.28
C ILE A 176 -7.52 11.13 9.27
N PRO A 177 -6.67 10.97 8.23
CA PRO A 177 -6.54 11.97 7.17
C PRO A 177 -7.88 12.17 6.44
N ASP A 178 -8.14 13.39 5.96
CA ASP A 178 -9.35 13.67 5.18
C ASP A 178 -9.43 12.73 3.97
N MET A 179 -10.47 11.90 3.93
CA MET A 179 -10.69 11.02 2.78
C MET A 179 -11.00 11.88 1.57
N ILE A 180 -10.26 11.66 0.49
CA ILE A 180 -10.45 12.35 -0.78
C ILE A 180 -11.92 12.16 -1.19
N SER A 181 -12.71 13.22 -1.18
CA SER A 181 -14.13 13.11 -1.53
C SER A 181 -14.24 12.67 -2.99
N VAL A 182 -15.00 11.59 -3.23
CA VAL A 182 -15.31 11.07 -4.58
C VAL A 182 -15.88 12.14 -5.51
N VAL A 183 -16.37 13.26 -4.95
CA VAL A 183 -17.06 14.34 -5.66
C VAL A 183 -16.13 15.49 -6.07
N LYS A 184 -14.96 15.69 -5.42
CA LYS A 184 -14.11 16.88 -5.66
C LYS A 184 -12.60 16.63 -5.78
N GLY A 185 -12.12 15.40 -5.61
CA GLY A 185 -10.71 15.08 -5.82
C GLY A 185 -10.52 14.27 -7.10
N TYR A 186 -9.98 14.88 -8.15
CA TYR A 186 -9.39 14.13 -9.25
C TYR A 186 -8.00 13.71 -8.80
N VAL A 187 -7.82 12.41 -8.53
CA VAL A 187 -6.48 11.83 -8.45
C VAL A 187 -6.12 11.49 -9.88
N ASP A 188 -5.00 12.01 -10.36
CA ASP A 188 -4.51 11.69 -11.71
C ASP A 188 -4.12 10.21 -11.72
N HIS A 189 -5.05 9.37 -12.18
CA HIS A 189 -4.85 7.94 -12.28
C HIS A 189 -4.11 7.68 -13.59
N MET A 190 -2.78 7.65 -13.54
CA MET A 190 -2.02 7.01 -14.61
C MET A 190 -2.29 5.51 -14.54
N PHE A 191 -2.80 4.98 -15.65
CA PHE A 191 -2.85 3.54 -15.85
C PHE A 191 -1.41 3.04 -15.99
N ASP A 192 -0.91 2.38 -14.95
CA ASP A 192 0.38 1.70 -15.00
C ASP A 192 0.15 0.35 -15.67
N ASP A 193 0.49 0.28 -16.96
CA ASP A 193 0.38 -0.97 -17.70
C ASP A 193 1.49 -1.92 -17.23
N THR A 194 1.14 -2.87 -16.37
CA THR A 194 2.05 -3.93 -15.87
C THR A 194 2.64 -4.84 -16.96
N ASN A 195 2.40 -4.56 -18.23
CA ASN A 195 2.89 -5.34 -19.36
C ASN A 195 4.42 -5.24 -19.59
N ASN A 196 5.13 -4.37 -18.85
CA ASN A 196 6.58 -4.13 -18.98
C ASN A 196 7.03 -3.86 -20.42
N VAL A 197 6.17 -3.27 -21.24
CA VAL A 197 6.53 -2.91 -22.61
C VAL A 197 7.53 -1.77 -22.56
N VAL A 198 8.69 -2.00 -23.17
CA VAL A 198 9.75 -1.01 -23.30
C VAL A 198 9.60 -0.33 -24.65
N ASP A 199 9.06 0.90 -24.65
CA ASP A 199 8.81 1.68 -25.87
C ASP A 199 10.09 2.12 -26.57
N ASP A 200 11.13 2.46 -25.80
CA ASP A 200 12.46 2.80 -26.33
C ASP A 200 13.54 1.93 -25.68
N PRO A 201 13.92 0.81 -26.32
CA PRO A 201 14.95 -0.09 -25.81
C PRO A 201 16.32 0.57 -25.71
N GLU A 202 16.66 1.54 -26.57
CA GLU A 202 17.98 2.17 -26.52
C GLU A 202 18.10 3.09 -25.31
N ALA A 203 17.07 3.88 -25.00
CA ALA A 203 17.05 4.72 -23.81
C ALA A 203 16.88 3.92 -22.52
N PHE A 204 16.02 2.89 -22.51
CA PHE A 204 15.74 2.09 -21.30
C PHE A 204 16.94 1.27 -20.85
N TYR A 205 17.70 0.70 -21.79
CA TYR A 205 18.91 -0.07 -21.49
C TYR A 205 20.20 0.76 -21.59
N ASP A 206 20.12 2.09 -21.72
CA ASP A 206 21.31 2.94 -21.71
C ASP A 206 22.01 2.82 -20.35
N PRO A 207 23.29 2.40 -20.31
CA PRO A 207 24.08 2.37 -19.08
C PRO A 207 24.20 3.74 -18.39
N ARG A 208 23.90 4.85 -19.10
CA ARG A 208 23.97 6.22 -18.60
C ARG A 208 22.61 6.90 -18.61
N SER A 209 21.65 6.34 -17.87
CA SER A 209 20.30 6.92 -17.78
C SER A 209 20.25 8.25 -17.00
N GLY A 210 21.38 8.78 -16.51
CA GLY A 210 21.46 9.99 -15.70
C GLY A 210 20.97 9.81 -14.25
N PHE A 211 20.13 8.81 -14.00
CA PHE A 211 19.53 8.55 -12.70
C PHE A 211 20.41 7.66 -11.80
N PHE A 212 21.31 6.88 -12.41
CA PHE A 212 22.22 5.94 -11.73
C PHE A 212 23.71 6.19 -12.05
N ASP A 213 24.03 7.36 -12.62
CA ASP A 213 25.41 7.71 -12.93
C ASP A 213 26.14 8.13 -11.65
N TRP A 214 27.16 7.34 -11.27
CA TRP A 214 27.98 7.62 -10.10
C TRP A 214 28.76 8.92 -10.29
N THR A 215 28.73 9.80 -9.30
CA THR A 215 29.62 10.97 -9.29
C THR A 215 31.08 10.50 -9.14
N PRO A 216 32.07 11.27 -9.65
CA PRO A 216 33.47 10.89 -9.50
C PRO A 216 33.92 10.82 -8.04
N GLU A 217 33.23 11.55 -7.15
CA GLU A 217 33.46 11.52 -5.71
C GLU A 217 32.97 10.21 -5.09
N GLU A 218 31.76 9.76 -5.45
CA GLU A 218 31.21 8.47 -5.02
C GLU A 218 32.03 7.30 -5.56
N GLU A 219 32.51 7.38 -6.82
CA GLU A 219 33.38 6.37 -7.42
C GLU A 219 34.70 6.23 -6.63
N ALA A 220 35.28 7.35 -6.20
CA ALA A 220 36.49 7.35 -5.38
C ALA A 220 36.26 6.74 -3.98
N ILE A 221 35.12 7.05 -3.35
CA ILE A 221 34.73 6.46 -2.07
C ILE A 221 34.53 4.94 -2.22
N PHE A 222 33.85 4.52 -3.28
CA PHE A 222 33.63 3.11 -3.59
C PHE A 222 34.95 2.37 -3.76
N TYR A 223 35.92 2.91 -4.52
CA TYR A 223 37.22 2.26 -4.67
C TYR A 223 38.00 2.18 -3.36
N ALA A 224 37.95 3.23 -2.53
CA ALA A 224 38.60 3.22 -1.22
C ALA A 224 38.00 2.14 -0.29
N LYS A 225 36.67 2.07 -0.23
CA LYS A 225 35.95 1.10 0.59
C LYS A 225 36.01 -0.33 0.05
N TYR A 226 36.04 -0.49 -1.27
CA TYR A 226 36.24 -1.79 -1.92
C TYR A 226 37.64 -2.35 -1.69
N ALA A 227 38.66 -1.47 -1.65
CA ALA A 227 40.02 -1.88 -1.29
C ALA A 227 40.12 -2.33 0.18
N GLU A 228 39.37 -1.70 1.07
CA GLU A 228 39.29 -2.06 2.49
C GLU A 228 38.48 -3.36 2.72
N TYR A 229 37.35 -3.51 2.02
CA TYR A 229 36.39 -4.60 2.18
C TYR A 229 35.98 -5.24 0.84
N PRO A 230 36.83 -6.08 0.24
CA PRO A 230 36.58 -6.61 -1.11
C PRO A 230 35.29 -7.44 -1.18
N LYS A 231 34.40 -7.09 -2.11
CA LYS A 231 33.13 -7.78 -2.41
C LYS A 231 32.11 -7.81 -1.25
N GLN A 232 32.25 -6.95 -0.25
CA GLN A 232 31.27 -6.78 0.83
C GLN A 232 30.39 -5.54 0.58
N PHE A 233 29.55 -5.61 -0.45
CA PHE A 233 28.70 -4.49 -0.91
C PHE A 233 27.63 -4.02 0.09
N GLY A 234 27.43 -4.71 1.22
CA GLY A 234 26.55 -4.23 2.28
C GLY A 234 27.23 -3.23 3.23
N ILE A 235 28.56 -3.15 3.19
CA ILE A 235 29.38 -2.27 4.05
C ILE A 235 29.95 -1.09 3.24
N ILE A 236 30.16 -1.29 1.94
CA ILE A 236 30.57 -0.27 0.97
C ILE A 236 29.35 0.56 0.59
#